data_AF-A0A957TTQ8-F1
#
_entry.id   AF-A0A957TTQ8-F1
#
_cell.length_a   1.000
_cell.length_b   1.000
_cell.length_c   1.000
_cell.angle_alpha   90.00
_cell.angle_beta   90.00
_cell.angle_gamma   90.00
#
_symmetry.space_group_name_H-M   'P 1'
#
loop_
_entity.id
_entity.type
_entity.pdbx_description
1 polymer ?
#
loop_
_entity_poly.entity_id
_entity_poly.type
_entity_poly.pdbx_seq_one_letter_code
_entity_poly.pdbx_strand_id
1 'polypeptide(L)'
;ETVAWLHFLIRAAEQTPLLIVGTLRTGELDTKHPLPTFLSSLHRDNLLTELQLAPLTKAEVAALVNASTKHAHTQALAETQLAQLYADTEGNPLFVVEMMRAQALQPDDATRDHTGNGLPTKIEAMIQARLAQLSPEAHTLVNLASVIGRSFDYGLLQAGGTLDEEQLVDLLDELLEREIIREQSGDTYDFAHDSLREVAYAGISRTRRRLLHRRVAQALEADHKSASTGLLTATLAHHYVEAGNQEQAIHYLLTAGDQARQLYANAEAEHFYQQAVPLLRTQGADERAARTLMKLGLVYTARFDFAKAQQVYEEAFALWQPAATPQLPDHNNLLPATLRVAIGQPSRPDPALAYDSDSAFLLEQLFEGLVEIDQDQNVVPALALRWAVLDDGARYRFTLRPDAKWSDGSPVTAEQVELSWKRNLNPTLDAPAAHLLFDIRNARAYHSGALADPAQVGVRALDPVTLEVCLEGPRAYFPYLLAHPITYP
;
A
#
# COMPACT_ATOMS: atom_id res chain seq x y z
N GLU A 1 -40.28 17.88 37.42
CA GLU A 1 -41.56 18.64 37.42
C GLU A 1 -42.30 18.60 36.09
N THR A 2 -41.63 18.83 34.95
CA THR A 2 -42.24 18.82 33.60
C THR A 2 -43.00 17.54 33.24
N VAL A 3 -42.41 16.36 33.48
CA VAL A 3 -43.05 15.06 33.17
C VAL A 3 -44.32 14.83 34.01
N ALA A 4 -44.30 15.20 35.29
CA ALA A 4 -45.45 15.08 36.16
C ALA A 4 -46.59 16.04 35.75
N TRP A 5 -46.24 17.26 35.32
CA TRP A 5 -47.21 18.22 34.79
C TRP A 5 -47.84 17.74 33.47
N LEU A 6 -47.05 17.19 32.55
CA LEU A 6 -47.55 16.60 31.31
C LEU A 6 -48.49 15.42 31.57
N HIS A 7 -48.15 14.56 32.53
CA HIS A 7 -49.03 13.45 32.95
C HIS A 7 -50.38 13.94 33.48
N PHE A 8 -50.39 15.02 34.27
CA PHE A 8 -51.64 15.64 34.73
C PHE A 8 -52.42 16.27 33.57
N LEU A 9 -51.76 17.04 32.71
CA LEU A 9 -52.40 17.77 31.61
C LEU A 9 -53.11 16.84 30.63
N ILE A 10 -52.45 15.76 30.21
CA ILE A 10 -53.00 14.80 29.24
C ILE A 10 -54.28 14.14 29.77
N ARG A 11 -54.31 13.83 31.07
CA ARG A 11 -55.47 13.17 31.71
C ARG A 11 -56.57 14.14 32.15
N ALA A 12 -56.24 15.40 32.42
CA ALA A 12 -57.24 16.43 32.78
C ALA A 12 -57.95 17.01 31.55
N ALA A 13 -57.37 16.88 30.36
CA ALA A 13 -57.87 17.48 29.13
C ALA A 13 -58.79 16.56 28.29
N GLU A 14 -59.45 15.55 28.88
CA GLU A 14 -60.29 14.56 28.15
C GLU A 14 -61.37 15.18 27.25
N GLN A 15 -61.88 16.38 27.57
CA GLN A 15 -62.92 17.06 26.77
C GLN A 15 -62.38 18.11 25.79
N THR A 16 -61.06 18.25 25.66
CA THR A 16 -60.42 19.25 24.79
C THR A 16 -59.50 18.56 23.78
N PRO A 17 -59.60 18.85 22.46
CA PRO A 17 -58.69 18.24 21.48
C PRO A 17 -57.28 18.82 21.65
N LEU A 18 -56.42 18.10 22.39
CA LEU A 18 -55.04 18.48 22.68
C LEU A 18 -54.07 17.51 22.00
N LEU A 19 -53.13 18.05 21.19
CA LEU A 19 -52.01 17.30 20.63
C LEU A 19 -50.71 17.80 21.25
N ILE A 20 -49.94 16.90 21.86
CA ILE A 20 -48.62 17.20 22.42
C ILE A 20 -47.57 16.51 21.54
N VAL A 21 -46.63 17.30 21.03
CA VAL A 21 -45.49 16.79 20.26
C VAL A 21 -44.24 16.96 21.10
N GLY A 22 -43.52 15.86 21.33
CA GLY A 22 -42.25 15.85 22.03
C GLY A 22 -41.18 15.22 21.17
N THR A 23 -39.95 15.73 21.28
CA THR A 23 -38.76 15.10 20.70
C THR A 23 -37.93 14.52 21.84
N LEU A 24 -37.52 13.26 21.69
CA LEU A 24 -36.71 12.57 22.68
C LEU A 24 -35.48 11.97 22.00
N ARG A 25 -34.33 12.07 22.68
CA ARG A 25 -33.13 11.31 22.36
C ARG A 25 -32.99 10.19 23.40
N THR A 26 -33.15 8.95 22.95
CA THR A 26 -33.26 7.77 23.83
C THR A 26 -31.97 7.43 24.57
N GLY A 27 -30.79 7.78 24.02
CA GLY A 27 -29.47 7.50 24.64
C GLY A 27 -28.94 8.57 25.61
N GLU A 28 -29.68 9.67 25.87
CA GLU A 28 -29.25 10.73 26.81
C GLU A 28 -30.00 10.69 28.14
N LEU A 29 -30.90 9.72 28.32
CA LEU A 29 -31.68 9.57 29.55
C LEU A 29 -30.95 8.68 30.55
N ASP A 30 -30.74 9.19 31.76
CA ASP A 30 -30.35 8.34 32.91
C ASP A 30 -31.42 7.26 33.16
N THR A 31 -30.99 6.05 33.52
CA THR A 31 -31.84 4.93 33.97
C THR A 31 -32.88 5.32 35.04
N LYS A 32 -32.60 6.35 35.86
CA LYS A 32 -33.53 6.86 36.90
C LYS A 32 -34.50 7.93 36.41
N HIS A 33 -34.44 8.30 35.13
CA HIS A 33 -35.28 9.37 34.60
C HIS A 33 -36.77 8.95 34.62
N PRO A 34 -37.73 9.82 35.00
CA PRO A 34 -39.14 9.44 35.14
C PRO A 34 -39.89 9.25 33.80
N LEU A 35 -39.24 9.58 32.69
CA LEU A 35 -39.85 9.69 31.35
C LEU A 35 -40.16 8.34 30.68
N PRO A 36 -39.33 7.27 30.79
CA PRO A 36 -39.70 5.94 30.31
C PRO A 36 -40.96 5.38 30.98
N THR A 37 -41.09 5.56 32.30
CA THR A 37 -42.29 5.16 33.07
C THR A 37 -43.51 5.94 32.60
N PHE A 38 -43.34 7.24 32.34
CA PHE A 38 -44.40 8.10 31.81
C PHE A 38 -44.84 7.67 30.40
N LEU A 39 -43.91 7.46 29.46
CA LEU A 39 -44.23 7.00 28.10
C LEU A 39 -44.93 5.63 28.13
N SER A 40 -44.46 4.71 28.98
CA SER A 40 -45.11 3.40 29.16
C SER A 40 -46.55 3.52 29.68
N SER A 41 -46.86 4.55 30.49
CA SER A 41 -48.23 4.82 30.92
C SER A 41 -49.11 5.33 29.78
N LEU A 42 -48.60 6.24 28.94
CA LEU A 42 -49.34 6.78 27.80
C LEU A 42 -49.55 5.73 26.70
N HIS A 43 -48.56 4.86 26.47
CA HIS A 43 -48.68 3.76 25.51
C HIS A 43 -49.79 2.79 25.91
N ARG A 44 -49.87 2.42 27.19
CA ARG A 44 -50.92 1.56 27.74
C ARG A 44 -52.31 2.17 27.60
N ASP A 45 -52.41 3.48 27.75
CA ASP A 45 -53.67 4.23 27.61
C ASP A 45 -54.02 4.53 26.14
N ASN A 46 -53.23 4.06 25.16
CA ASN A 46 -53.34 4.38 23.73
C ASN A 46 -53.31 5.89 23.40
N LEU A 47 -52.60 6.67 24.23
CA LEU A 47 -52.45 8.12 24.09
C LEU A 47 -51.08 8.51 23.50
N LEU A 48 -50.28 7.53 23.07
CA LEU A 48 -48.95 7.73 22.51
C LEU A 48 -48.85 7.19 21.09
N THR A 49 -48.35 8.02 20.18
CA THR A 49 -47.87 7.59 18.86
C THR A 49 -46.39 7.91 18.79
N GLU A 50 -45.57 6.88 18.58
CA GLU A 50 -44.13 7.05 18.43
C GLU A 50 -43.75 7.04 16.96
N LEU A 51 -42.94 8.03 16.57
CA LEU A 51 -42.39 8.15 15.22
C LEU A 51 -40.88 8.06 15.35
N GLN A 52 -40.31 6.91 14.98
CA GLN A 52 -38.87 6.73 14.94
C GLN A 52 -38.30 7.45 13.71
N LEU A 53 -37.44 8.44 13.96
CA LEU A 53 -36.76 9.18 12.89
C LEU A 53 -35.46 8.44 12.53
N ALA A 54 -35.51 7.65 11.45
CA ALA A 54 -34.32 7.03 10.88
C ALA A 54 -33.45 8.08 10.14
N PRO A 55 -32.15 7.80 9.94
CA PRO A 55 -31.32 8.59 9.02
C PRO A 55 -31.97 8.67 7.63
N LEU A 56 -31.81 9.80 6.96
CA LEU A 56 -32.36 10.00 5.62
C LEU A 56 -31.76 8.99 4.66
N THR A 57 -32.57 8.42 3.78
CA THR A 57 -32.10 7.64 2.64
C THR A 57 -31.34 8.53 1.66
N LYS A 58 -30.52 7.94 0.77
CA LYS A 58 -29.82 8.68 -0.30
C LYS A 58 -30.80 9.54 -1.14
N ALA A 59 -32.01 9.03 -1.40
CA ALA A 59 -33.06 9.75 -2.12
C ALA A 59 -33.60 10.95 -1.33
N GLU A 60 -33.79 10.81 -0.03
CA GLU A 60 -34.24 11.89 0.85
C GLU A 60 -33.15 12.93 1.10
N VAL A 61 -31.87 12.53 1.15
CA VAL A 61 -30.73 13.47 1.14
C VAL A 61 -30.73 14.29 -0.14
N ALA A 62 -30.96 13.66 -1.30
CA ALA A 62 -31.09 14.39 -2.56
C ALA A 62 -32.26 15.38 -2.53
N ALA A 63 -33.40 14.98 -1.97
CA ALA A 63 -34.56 15.85 -1.80
C ALA A 63 -34.27 17.03 -0.85
N LEU A 64 -33.55 16.79 0.25
CA LEU A 64 -33.14 17.81 1.21
C LEU A 64 -32.16 18.81 0.59
N VAL A 65 -31.18 18.33 -0.17
CA VAL A 65 -30.24 19.17 -0.93
C VAL A 65 -31.01 20.04 -1.91
N ASN A 66 -31.87 19.45 -2.74
CA ASN A 66 -32.68 20.18 -3.72
C ASN A 66 -33.62 21.21 -3.07
N ALA A 67 -34.17 20.91 -1.89
CA ALA A 67 -35.00 21.85 -1.15
C ALA A 67 -34.18 23.02 -0.59
N SER A 68 -32.96 22.75 -0.14
CA SER A 68 -32.06 23.74 0.46
C SER A 68 -31.38 24.64 -0.58
N THR A 69 -31.18 24.17 -1.80
CA THR A 69 -30.57 24.92 -2.91
C THR A 69 -31.56 25.76 -3.71
N LYS A 70 -32.87 25.68 -3.48
CA LYS A 70 -33.88 26.49 -4.22
C LYS A 70 -33.67 28.02 -4.18
N HIS A 71 -32.82 28.54 -3.28
CA HIS A 71 -32.48 29.97 -3.18
C HIS A 71 -31.08 30.34 -3.71
N ALA A 72 -30.26 29.35 -4.09
CA ALA A 72 -28.95 29.55 -4.69
C ALA A 72 -28.99 28.95 -6.10
N HIS A 73 -28.56 29.68 -7.13
CA HIS A 73 -28.51 29.19 -8.51
C HIS A 73 -27.43 28.10 -8.70
N THR A 74 -27.53 26.99 -7.97
CA THR A 74 -26.58 25.89 -8.00
C THR A 74 -27.19 24.72 -8.77
N GLN A 75 -26.46 24.19 -9.74
CA GLN A 75 -26.85 22.96 -10.44
C GLN A 75 -27.08 21.81 -9.46
N ALA A 76 -27.98 20.88 -9.81
CA ALA A 76 -28.16 19.65 -9.05
C ALA A 76 -26.81 18.92 -8.94
N LEU A 77 -26.49 18.43 -7.74
CA LEU A 77 -25.25 17.69 -7.50
C LEU A 77 -25.15 16.49 -8.45
N ALA A 78 -23.94 16.26 -8.98
CA ALA A 78 -23.68 15.04 -9.75
C ALA A 78 -23.89 13.80 -8.85
N GLU A 79 -24.23 12.65 -9.44
CA GLU A 79 -24.52 11.42 -8.69
C GLU A 79 -23.35 10.96 -7.82
N THR A 80 -22.12 11.19 -8.27
CA THR A 80 -20.89 10.91 -7.51
C THR A 80 -20.75 11.83 -6.30
N GLN A 81 -21.05 13.11 -6.42
CA GLN A 81 -21.03 14.07 -5.32
C GLN A 81 -22.13 13.77 -4.29
N LEU A 82 -23.32 13.38 -4.75
CA LEU A 82 -24.41 12.96 -3.87
C LEU A 82 -24.07 11.64 -3.15
N ALA A 83 -23.42 10.69 -3.83
CA ALA A 83 -22.95 9.45 -3.22
C ALA A 83 -21.91 9.73 -2.13
N GLN A 84 -20.95 10.62 -2.40
CA GLN A 84 -19.94 11.03 -1.43
C GLN A 84 -20.59 11.76 -0.24
N LEU A 85 -21.45 12.75 -0.49
CA LEU A 85 -22.17 13.46 0.57
C LEU A 85 -23.01 12.51 1.43
N TYR A 86 -23.67 11.52 0.82
CA TYR A 86 -24.39 10.50 1.57
C TYR A 86 -23.45 9.63 2.41
N ALA A 87 -22.30 9.22 1.86
CA ALA A 87 -21.30 8.45 2.59
C ALA A 87 -20.72 9.24 3.77
N ASP A 88 -20.41 10.53 3.59
CA ASP A 88 -19.80 11.39 4.60
C ASP A 88 -20.78 11.76 5.73
N THR A 89 -22.07 11.86 5.41
CA THR A 89 -23.11 12.29 6.36
C THR A 89 -23.94 11.14 6.94
N GLU A 90 -23.87 9.97 6.30
CA GLU A 90 -24.68 8.77 6.58
C GLU A 90 -26.18 9.08 6.75
N GLY A 91 -26.68 10.06 5.98
CA GLY A 91 -28.09 10.47 6.03
C GLY A 91 -28.47 11.41 7.18
N ASN A 92 -27.52 11.93 7.96
CA ASN A 92 -27.81 12.88 9.03
C ASN A 92 -28.20 14.27 8.47
N PRO A 93 -29.46 14.73 8.63
CA PRO A 93 -29.93 15.98 8.03
C PRO A 93 -29.10 17.21 8.41
N LEU A 94 -28.60 17.27 9.65
CA LEU A 94 -27.78 18.38 10.12
C LEU A 94 -26.42 18.40 9.42
N PHE A 95 -25.80 17.24 9.24
CA PHE A 95 -24.51 17.12 8.57
C PHE A 95 -24.62 17.49 7.10
N VAL A 96 -25.68 17.01 6.43
CA VAL A 96 -26.00 17.37 5.04
C VAL A 96 -26.10 18.89 4.90
N VAL A 97 -26.86 19.55 5.77
CA VAL A 97 -27.05 21.01 5.70
C VAL A 97 -25.76 21.78 5.99
N GLU A 98 -24.97 21.36 6.98
CA GLU A 98 -23.72 22.06 7.33
C GLU A 98 -22.62 21.83 6.28
N MET A 99 -22.51 20.64 5.67
CA MET A 99 -21.60 20.41 4.53
C MET A 99 -21.99 21.25 3.32
N MET A 100 -23.30 21.34 3.02
CA MET A 100 -23.80 22.20 1.95
C MET A 100 -23.50 23.69 2.20
N ARG A 101 -23.63 24.18 3.44
CA ARG A 101 -23.26 25.57 3.78
C ARG A 101 -21.76 25.81 3.69
N ALA A 102 -20.94 24.86 4.11
CA ALA A 102 -19.48 24.98 4.04
C ALA A 102 -19.00 25.11 2.59
N GLN A 103 -19.59 24.34 1.67
CA GLN A 103 -19.32 24.44 0.23
C GLN A 103 -19.83 25.76 -0.37
N ALA A 104 -21.01 26.24 0.04
CA ALA A 104 -21.57 27.51 -0.46
C ALA A 104 -20.77 28.76 -0.04
N LEU A 105 -19.98 28.68 1.03
CA LEU A 105 -19.13 29.78 1.53
C LEU A 105 -17.75 29.86 0.83
N GLN A 106 -17.41 28.91 -0.04
CA GLN A 106 -16.15 28.90 -0.79
C GLN A 106 -16.42 28.70 -2.30
N PRO A 107 -16.83 29.75 -3.03
CA PRO A 107 -17.32 29.59 -4.39
C PRO A 107 -16.23 29.40 -5.46
N ASP A 108 -14.98 29.82 -5.22
CA ASP A 108 -13.98 30.00 -6.30
C ASP A 108 -12.54 29.69 -5.86
N ASP A 109 -12.19 28.42 -5.64
CA ASP A 109 -10.78 28.01 -5.82
C ASP A 109 -10.71 26.63 -6.46
N ALA A 110 -10.50 26.64 -7.78
CA ALA A 110 -10.32 25.47 -8.64
C ALA A 110 -8.96 24.76 -8.43
N THR A 111 -8.28 25.01 -7.30
CA THR A 111 -7.02 24.36 -6.91
C THR A 111 -7.13 23.69 -5.54
N ARG A 112 -8.23 22.98 -5.28
CA ARG A 112 -8.19 21.91 -4.30
C ARG A 112 -7.92 20.59 -5.00
N ASP A 113 -6.68 20.11 -4.82
CA ASP A 113 -6.46 18.69 -4.62
C ASP A 113 -7.62 18.15 -3.75
N HIS A 114 -8.28 17.08 -4.19
CA HIS A 114 -9.40 16.42 -3.51
C HIS A 114 -9.00 15.78 -2.15
N THR A 115 -7.97 16.30 -1.49
CA THR A 115 -7.42 15.83 -0.21
C THR A 115 -7.85 16.72 0.98
N GLY A 116 -8.54 17.84 0.72
CA GLY A 116 -9.10 18.73 1.75
C GLY A 116 -10.43 18.26 2.34
N ASN A 117 -10.46 17.05 2.90
CA ASN A 117 -11.63 16.32 3.40
C ASN A 117 -12.08 16.73 4.83
N GLY A 118 -11.84 17.99 5.23
CA GLY A 118 -12.14 18.42 6.61
C GLY A 118 -13.65 18.56 6.86
N LEU A 119 -14.14 17.96 7.94
CA LEU A 119 -15.51 18.17 8.42
C LEU A 119 -15.73 19.67 8.72
N PRO A 120 -16.89 20.25 8.37
CA PRO A 120 -17.24 21.60 8.79
C PRO A 120 -17.05 21.82 10.29
N THR A 121 -16.47 22.96 10.70
CA THR A 121 -16.07 23.25 12.10
C THR A 121 -17.19 23.07 13.13
N LYS A 122 -18.46 23.26 12.74
CA LYS A 122 -19.62 23.02 13.62
C LYS A 122 -19.89 21.53 13.86
N ILE A 123 -19.66 20.69 12.86
CA ILE A 123 -19.78 19.24 12.98
C ILE A 123 -18.66 18.72 13.88
N GLU A 124 -17.43 19.19 13.67
CA GLU A 124 -16.30 18.89 14.56
C GLU A 124 -16.61 19.27 16.01
N ALA A 125 -17.10 20.48 16.26
CA ALA A 125 -17.44 20.95 17.61
C ALA A 125 -18.55 20.11 18.26
N MET A 126 -19.56 19.67 17.49
CA MET A 126 -20.62 18.82 18.00
C MET A 126 -20.12 17.41 18.34
N ILE A 127 -19.27 16.83 17.48
CA ILE A 127 -18.65 15.53 17.72
C ILE A 127 -17.71 15.61 18.92
N GLN A 128 -16.90 16.67 19.03
CA GLN A 128 -16.06 16.94 20.19
C GLN A 128 -16.89 17.05 21.47
N ALA A 129 -18.01 17.78 21.45
CA ALA A 129 -18.90 17.89 22.60
C ALA A 129 -19.47 16.54 23.02
N ARG A 130 -19.80 15.67 22.05
CA ARG A 130 -20.26 14.30 22.31
C ARG A 130 -19.16 13.44 22.94
N LEU A 131 -17.94 13.48 22.37
CA LEU A 131 -16.79 12.75 22.89
C LEU A 131 -16.33 13.26 24.27
N ALA A 132 -16.61 14.53 24.60
CA ALA A 132 -16.30 15.14 25.90
C ALA A 132 -17.26 14.72 27.02
N GLN A 133 -18.41 14.11 26.71
CA GLN A 133 -19.32 13.55 27.70
C GLN A 133 -18.92 12.15 28.16
N LEU A 134 -17.91 11.55 27.52
CA LEU A 134 -17.38 10.25 27.90
C LEU A 134 -16.62 10.31 29.22
N SER A 135 -16.64 9.20 29.96
CA SER A 135 -15.70 8.99 31.06
C SER A 135 -14.26 9.09 30.54
N PRO A 136 -13.29 9.49 31.38
CA PRO A 136 -11.88 9.56 30.97
C PRO A 136 -11.35 8.23 30.41
N GLU A 137 -11.79 7.11 30.98
CA GLU A 137 -11.46 5.76 30.54
C GLU A 137 -12.11 5.43 29.19
N ALA A 138 -13.41 5.74 28.99
CA ALA A 138 -14.10 5.51 27.71
C ALA A 138 -13.50 6.37 26.59
N HIS A 139 -13.12 7.62 26.90
CA HIS A 139 -12.42 8.48 25.95
C HIS A 139 -11.04 7.90 25.56
N THR A 140 -10.36 7.25 26.51
CA THR A 140 -9.09 6.55 26.24
C THR A 140 -9.30 5.33 25.35
N LEU A 141 -10.38 4.57 25.56
CA LEU A 141 -10.76 3.43 24.73
C LEU A 141 -11.12 3.86 23.30
N VAL A 142 -11.89 4.95 23.15
CA VAL A 142 -12.21 5.53 21.83
C VAL A 142 -10.95 5.96 21.09
N ASN A 143 -9.97 6.55 21.78
CA ASN A 143 -8.69 6.89 21.16
C ASN A 143 -7.95 5.65 20.65
N LEU A 144 -7.94 4.54 21.41
CA LEU A 144 -7.37 3.27 20.95
C LEU A 144 -8.12 2.72 19.73
N ALA A 145 -9.45 2.62 19.81
CA ALA A 145 -10.30 2.18 18.72
C ALA A 145 -10.10 3.01 17.45
N SER A 146 -9.95 4.33 17.59
CA SER A 146 -9.75 5.23 16.46
C SER A 146 -8.42 5.03 15.74
N VAL A 147 -7.42 4.50 16.45
CA VAL A 147 -6.12 4.12 15.88
C VAL A 147 -6.21 2.78 15.15
N ILE A 148 -7.03 1.84 15.65
CA ILE A 148 -7.23 0.53 15.00
C ILE A 148 -7.91 0.70 13.64
N GLY A 149 -9.02 1.44 13.57
CA GLY A 149 -9.72 1.67 12.32
C GLY A 149 -11.22 1.91 12.48
N ARG A 150 -11.97 1.77 11.39
CA ARG A 150 -13.44 1.88 11.40
C ARG A 150 -14.10 0.73 12.17
N SER A 151 -13.57 -0.47 11.98
CA SER A 151 -14.05 -1.73 12.54
C SER A 151 -12.95 -2.34 13.40
N PHE A 152 -13.32 -2.90 14.54
CA PHE A 152 -12.38 -3.48 15.49
C PHE A 152 -13.06 -4.57 16.34
N ASP A 153 -12.29 -5.58 16.74
CA ASP A 153 -12.76 -6.66 17.60
C ASP A 153 -12.37 -6.45 19.07
N TYR A 154 -13.10 -7.14 19.95
CA TYR A 154 -12.86 -7.13 21.39
C TYR A 154 -11.42 -7.55 21.76
N GLY A 155 -10.90 -8.60 21.11
CA GLY A 155 -9.58 -9.15 21.41
C GLY A 155 -8.45 -8.15 21.14
N LEU A 156 -8.56 -7.39 20.05
CA LEU A 156 -7.60 -6.36 19.68
C LEU A 156 -7.67 -5.14 20.59
N LEU A 157 -8.88 -4.74 21.03
CA LEU A 157 -9.04 -3.70 22.06
C LEU A 157 -8.41 -4.13 23.39
N GLN A 158 -8.63 -5.38 23.79
CA GLN A 158 -8.08 -5.94 25.02
C GLN A 158 -6.55 -6.01 24.96
N ALA A 159 -6.00 -6.55 23.88
CA ALA A 159 -4.55 -6.70 23.68
C ALA A 159 -3.83 -5.36 23.48
N GLY A 160 -4.45 -4.39 22.80
CA GLY A 160 -3.91 -3.04 22.62
C GLY A 160 -4.12 -2.11 23.83
N GLY A 161 -5.03 -2.48 24.72
CA GLY A 161 -5.41 -1.76 25.92
C GLY A 161 -4.53 -2.07 27.13
N THR A 162 -4.95 -1.56 28.29
CA THR A 162 -4.39 -1.90 29.61
C THR A 162 -5.51 -2.23 30.61
N LEU A 163 -6.68 -2.54 30.09
CA LEU A 163 -7.90 -2.77 30.86
C LEU A 163 -8.06 -4.27 31.09
N ASP A 164 -8.62 -4.64 32.25
CA ASP A 164 -9.12 -5.99 32.43
C ASP A 164 -10.44 -6.21 31.67
N GLU A 165 -10.92 -7.45 31.66
CA GLU A 165 -12.12 -7.86 30.93
C GLU A 165 -13.38 -7.14 31.42
N GLU A 166 -13.56 -7.03 32.75
CA GLU A 166 -14.75 -6.40 33.33
C GLU A 166 -14.78 -4.90 33.03
N GLN A 167 -13.64 -4.21 33.17
CA GLN A 167 -13.51 -2.80 32.80
C GLN A 167 -13.75 -2.56 31.32
N LEU A 168 -13.26 -3.43 30.44
CA LEU A 168 -13.44 -3.25 29.00
C LEU A 168 -14.92 -3.38 28.61
N VAL A 169 -15.63 -4.35 29.18
CA VAL A 169 -17.07 -4.54 28.95
C VAL A 169 -17.86 -3.33 29.43
N ASP A 170 -17.63 -2.85 30.65
CA ASP A 170 -18.32 -1.67 31.20
C ASP A 170 -18.13 -0.42 30.30
N LEU A 171 -16.93 -0.24 29.75
CA LEU A 171 -16.64 0.88 28.85
C LEU A 171 -17.25 0.69 27.47
N LEU A 172 -17.32 -0.54 26.95
CA LEU A 172 -18.02 -0.82 25.69
C LEU A 172 -19.52 -0.55 25.83
N ASP A 173 -20.14 -0.93 26.95
CA ASP A 173 -21.53 -0.61 27.27
C ASP A 173 -21.74 0.91 27.28
N GLU A 174 -20.86 1.67 27.93
CA GLU A 174 -20.91 3.15 27.91
C GLU A 174 -20.86 3.71 26.47
N LEU A 175 -19.98 3.16 25.61
CA LEU A 175 -19.85 3.61 24.22
C LEU A 175 -21.05 3.22 23.34
N LEU A 176 -21.68 2.08 23.60
CA LEU A 176 -22.90 1.62 22.93
C LEU A 176 -24.10 2.47 23.36
N GLU A 177 -24.30 2.68 24.66
CA GLU A 177 -25.38 3.51 25.22
C GLU A 177 -25.33 4.94 24.67
N ARG A 178 -24.13 5.50 24.53
CA ARG A 178 -23.91 6.85 23.98
C ARG A 178 -23.85 6.87 22.44
N GLU A 179 -24.08 5.74 21.79
CA GLU A 179 -24.09 5.55 20.32
C GLU A 179 -22.79 6.09 19.67
N ILE A 180 -21.64 5.90 20.34
CA ILE A 180 -20.31 6.17 19.77
C ILE A 180 -19.89 5.03 18.86
N ILE A 181 -20.21 3.81 19.27
CA ILE A 181 -19.97 2.58 18.54
C ILE A 181 -21.29 1.81 18.36
N ARG A 182 -21.28 0.82 17.48
CA ARG A 182 -22.38 -0.12 17.24
C ARG A 182 -21.83 -1.52 17.16
N GLU A 183 -22.60 -2.48 17.68
CA GLU A 183 -22.32 -3.90 17.54
C GLU A 183 -22.70 -4.36 16.13
N GLN A 184 -21.83 -5.15 15.48
CA GLN A 184 -22.11 -5.69 14.15
C GLN A 184 -22.53 -7.16 14.21
N SER A 185 -21.59 -8.07 14.51
CA SER A 185 -21.87 -9.49 14.70
C SER A 185 -20.75 -10.18 15.49
N GLY A 186 -21.11 -10.91 16.55
CA GLY A 186 -20.10 -11.51 17.45
C GLY A 186 -19.31 -10.43 18.17
N ASP A 187 -18.01 -10.63 18.35
CA ASP A 187 -17.16 -9.74 19.14
C ASP A 187 -16.62 -8.53 18.34
N THR A 188 -17.36 -8.06 17.34
CA THR A 188 -16.95 -6.98 16.42
C THR A 188 -17.81 -5.73 16.54
N TYR A 189 -17.13 -4.58 16.52
CA TYR A 189 -17.71 -3.27 16.70
C TYR A 189 -17.28 -2.32 15.58
N ASP A 190 -18.20 -1.42 15.21
CA ASP A 190 -17.95 -0.32 14.30
C ASP A 190 -18.13 1.01 15.03
N PHE A 191 -17.38 2.03 14.62
CA PHE A 191 -17.80 3.40 14.93
C PHE A 191 -19.20 3.66 14.37
N ALA A 192 -20.08 4.26 15.18
CA ALA A 192 -21.44 4.55 14.74
C ALA A 192 -21.49 5.45 13.51
N HIS A 193 -20.46 6.31 13.36
CA HIS A 193 -20.20 7.18 12.21
C HIS A 193 -18.70 7.36 11.98
N ASP A 194 -18.27 7.42 10.73
CA ASP A 194 -16.84 7.60 10.35
C ASP A 194 -16.23 8.88 10.96
N SER A 195 -17.01 9.96 11.01
CA SER A 195 -16.60 11.25 11.57
C SER A 195 -16.24 11.19 13.07
N LEU A 196 -16.85 10.27 13.84
CA LEU A 196 -16.48 10.07 15.25
C LEU A 196 -15.05 9.56 15.37
N ARG A 197 -14.66 8.60 14.52
CA ARG A 197 -13.30 8.08 14.44
C ARG A 197 -12.32 9.19 14.10
N GLU A 198 -12.60 9.95 13.04
CA GLU A 198 -11.68 10.98 12.55
C GLU A 198 -11.43 12.08 13.59
N VAL A 199 -12.49 12.57 14.23
CA VAL A 199 -12.38 13.61 15.26
C VAL A 199 -11.66 13.07 16.50
N ALA A 200 -11.97 11.83 16.92
CA ALA A 200 -11.26 11.17 18.01
C ALA A 200 -9.76 11.05 17.70
N TYR A 201 -9.41 10.50 16.54
CA TYR A 201 -8.03 10.30 16.10
C TYR A 201 -7.26 11.64 15.98
N ALA A 202 -7.90 12.67 15.42
CA ALA A 202 -7.34 14.01 15.28
C ALA A 202 -7.08 14.67 16.65
N GLY A 203 -7.90 14.37 17.66
CA GLY A 203 -7.73 14.84 19.04
C GLY A 203 -6.55 14.21 19.78
N ILE A 204 -5.99 13.11 19.29
CA ILE A 204 -4.88 12.40 19.94
C ILE A 204 -3.57 13.19 19.76
N SER A 205 -2.89 13.49 20.87
CA SER A 205 -1.55 14.09 20.81
C SER A 205 -0.56 13.20 20.07
N ARG A 206 0.42 13.79 19.36
CA ARG A 206 1.41 13.05 18.57
C ARG A 206 2.11 11.93 19.35
N THR A 207 2.51 12.20 20.60
CA THR A 207 3.18 11.21 21.46
C THR A 207 2.24 10.06 21.83
N ARG A 208 0.97 10.35 22.14
CA ARG A 208 -0.03 9.32 22.47
C ARG A 208 -0.38 8.49 21.25
N ARG A 209 -0.52 9.12 20.08
CA ARG A 209 -0.76 8.46 18.79
C ARG A 209 0.34 7.43 18.51
N ARG A 210 1.61 7.83 18.59
CA ARG A 210 2.75 6.91 18.43
C ARG A 210 2.70 5.71 19.38
N LEU A 211 2.37 5.95 20.65
CA LEU A 211 2.23 4.88 21.65
C LEU A 211 1.11 3.91 21.28
N LEU A 212 -0.05 4.42 20.87
CA LEU A 212 -1.21 3.61 20.52
C LEU A 212 -0.94 2.79 19.25
N HIS A 213 -0.39 3.40 18.18
CA HIS A 213 -0.02 2.66 16.98
C HIS A 213 0.96 1.53 17.29
N ARG A 214 1.95 1.76 18.17
CA ARG A 214 2.87 0.71 18.61
C ARG A 214 2.15 -0.43 19.31
N ARG A 215 1.22 -0.13 20.21
CA ARG A 215 0.45 -1.17 20.94
C ARG A 215 -0.46 -1.96 20.01
N VAL A 216 -1.15 -1.30 19.09
CA VAL A 216 -1.98 -1.96 18.08
C VAL A 216 -1.13 -2.86 17.19
N ALA A 217 0.02 -2.39 16.71
CA ALA A 217 0.94 -3.21 15.91
C ALA A 217 1.41 -4.46 16.68
N GLN A 218 1.79 -4.30 17.95
CA GLN A 218 2.23 -5.42 18.80
C GLN A 218 1.11 -6.41 19.09
N ALA A 219 -0.13 -5.94 19.26
CA ALA A 219 -1.30 -6.79 19.46
C ALA A 219 -1.62 -7.59 18.18
N LEU A 220 -1.64 -6.93 17.03
CA LEU A 220 -1.82 -7.57 15.72
C LEU A 220 -0.72 -8.59 15.41
N GLU A 221 0.52 -8.28 15.79
CA GLU A 221 1.66 -9.19 15.61
C GLU A 221 1.58 -10.39 16.55
N ALA A 222 1.16 -10.20 17.81
CA ALA A 222 1.04 -11.28 18.79
C ALA A 222 -0.08 -12.27 18.47
N ASP A 223 -1.16 -11.83 17.82
CA ASP A 223 -2.23 -12.70 17.35
C ASP A 223 -1.81 -13.48 16.08
N HIS A 224 -0.89 -14.43 16.28
CA HIS A 224 -0.31 -15.29 15.23
C HIS A 224 -1.32 -16.18 14.48
N LYS A 225 -2.63 -16.11 14.79
CA LYS A 225 -3.65 -16.97 14.17
C LYS A 225 -4.04 -16.54 12.74
N SER A 226 -3.61 -15.37 12.27
CA SER A 226 -3.90 -14.85 10.91
C SER A 226 -2.65 -14.60 10.05
N ALA A 227 -1.47 -15.05 10.51
CA ALA A 227 -0.13 -14.65 10.03
C ALA A 227 0.24 -15.02 8.56
N SER A 228 -0.72 -15.33 7.69
CA SER A 228 -0.47 -15.62 6.27
C SER A 228 -1.34 -14.83 5.30
N THR A 229 -1.77 -13.62 5.66
CA THR A 229 -2.54 -12.76 4.73
C THR A 229 -1.79 -11.46 4.48
N GLY A 230 -1.51 -11.13 3.21
CA GLY A 230 -0.76 -9.91 2.84
C GLY A 230 -1.41 -8.61 3.31
N LEU A 231 -2.74 -8.62 3.56
CA LEU A 231 -3.46 -7.50 4.15
C LEU A 231 -2.95 -7.16 5.57
N LEU A 232 -2.62 -8.16 6.40
CA LEU A 232 -2.10 -7.95 7.74
C LEU A 232 -0.71 -7.30 7.70
N THR A 233 0.14 -7.70 6.75
CA THR A 233 1.48 -7.13 6.56
C THR A 233 1.41 -5.65 6.23
N ALA A 234 0.51 -5.25 5.34
CA ALA A 234 0.28 -3.83 5.01
C ALA A 234 -0.21 -3.02 6.22
N THR A 235 -1.14 -3.56 7.00
CA THR A 235 -1.65 -2.92 8.23
C THR A 235 -0.55 -2.76 9.28
N LEU A 236 0.29 -3.79 9.49
CA LEU A 236 1.44 -3.73 10.39
C LEU A 236 2.46 -2.68 9.95
N ALA A 237 2.74 -2.59 8.64
CA ALA A 237 3.61 -1.56 8.08
C ALA A 237 3.10 -0.16 8.44
N HIS A 238 1.80 0.11 8.20
CA HIS A 238 1.17 1.39 8.53
C HIS A 238 1.32 1.74 10.03
N HIS A 239 0.97 0.82 10.94
CA HIS A 239 1.07 1.13 12.37
C HIS A 239 2.52 1.32 12.83
N TYR A 240 3.48 0.53 12.34
CA TYR A 240 4.88 0.71 12.74
C TYR A 240 5.51 2.00 12.20
N VAL A 241 5.09 2.46 11.00
CA VAL A 241 5.46 3.78 10.47
C VAL A 241 4.92 4.90 11.36
N GLU A 242 3.62 4.88 11.66
CA GLU A 242 2.97 5.89 12.52
C GLU A 242 3.49 5.87 13.97
N ALA A 243 3.91 4.70 14.46
CA ALA A 243 4.57 4.57 15.76
C ALA A 243 6.01 5.15 15.79
N GLY A 244 6.65 5.26 14.61
CA GLY A 244 8.06 5.61 14.48
C GLY A 244 9.01 4.49 14.93
N ASN A 245 8.57 3.24 14.83
CA ASN A 245 9.35 2.04 15.10
C ASN A 245 10.10 1.63 13.83
N GLN A 246 11.25 2.26 13.58
CA GLN A 246 11.90 2.21 12.26
C GLN A 246 12.24 0.80 11.76
N GLU A 247 12.80 -0.06 12.60
CA GLU A 247 13.23 -1.39 12.17
C GLU A 247 12.05 -2.27 11.74
N GLN A 248 11.00 -2.32 12.57
CA GLN A 248 9.76 -3.03 12.25
C GLN A 248 9.05 -2.41 11.05
N ALA A 249 8.99 -1.08 10.96
CA ALA A 249 8.41 -0.39 9.82
C ALA A 249 9.11 -0.78 8.51
N ILE A 250 10.44 -0.73 8.47
CA ILE A 250 11.22 -1.16 7.30
C ILE A 250 10.94 -2.63 6.96
N HIS A 251 10.93 -3.52 7.96
CA HIS A 251 10.66 -4.94 7.73
C HIS A 251 9.30 -5.17 7.06
N TYR A 252 8.23 -4.62 7.63
CA TYR A 252 6.87 -4.81 7.12
C TYR A 252 6.62 -4.05 5.81
N LEU A 253 7.20 -2.86 5.60
CA LEU A 253 7.12 -2.14 4.33
C LEU A 253 7.76 -2.93 3.19
N LEU A 254 8.97 -3.49 3.41
CA LEU A 254 9.64 -4.28 2.38
C LEU A 254 8.86 -5.56 2.08
N THR A 255 8.38 -6.25 3.11
CA THR A 255 7.58 -7.48 2.95
C THR A 255 6.27 -7.21 2.21
N ALA A 256 5.54 -6.15 2.57
CA ALA A 256 4.30 -5.75 1.90
C ALA A 256 4.56 -5.33 0.44
N GLY A 257 5.65 -4.58 0.18
CA GLY A 257 6.07 -4.21 -1.16
C GLY A 257 6.40 -5.42 -2.04
N ASP A 258 7.13 -6.39 -1.48
CA ASP A 258 7.49 -7.63 -2.17
C ASP A 258 6.26 -8.51 -2.48
N GLN A 259 5.33 -8.64 -1.53
CA GLN A 259 4.04 -9.33 -1.75
C GLN A 259 3.19 -8.64 -2.81
N ALA A 260 3.07 -7.31 -2.75
CA ALA A 260 2.33 -6.52 -3.75
C ALA A 260 2.95 -6.67 -5.14
N ARG A 261 4.28 -6.66 -5.26
CA ARG A 261 4.99 -6.86 -6.53
C ARG A 261 4.75 -8.26 -7.10
N GLN A 262 4.77 -9.31 -6.28
CA GLN A 262 4.47 -10.69 -6.71
C GLN A 262 3.04 -10.83 -7.26
N LEU A 263 2.09 -10.06 -6.72
CA LEU A 263 0.70 -10.00 -7.19
C LEU A 263 0.47 -8.99 -8.33
N TYR A 264 1.53 -8.37 -8.87
CA TYR A 264 1.47 -7.28 -9.87
C TYR A 264 0.66 -6.05 -9.41
N ALA A 265 0.45 -5.87 -8.11
CA ALA A 265 -0.15 -4.68 -7.50
C ALA A 265 0.88 -3.53 -7.46
N ASN A 266 1.29 -3.07 -8.65
CA ASN A 266 2.42 -2.16 -8.82
C ASN A 266 2.26 -0.81 -8.09
N ALA A 267 1.03 -0.29 -7.97
CA ALA A 267 0.77 0.95 -7.24
C ALA A 267 1.02 0.80 -5.73
N GLU A 268 0.65 -0.35 -5.15
CA GLU A 268 0.88 -0.66 -3.74
C GLU A 268 2.37 -0.93 -3.48
N ALA A 269 3.01 -1.69 -4.36
CA ALA A 269 4.46 -1.93 -4.28
C ALA A 269 5.25 -0.62 -4.33
N GLU A 270 4.91 0.29 -5.25
CA GLU A 270 5.48 1.65 -5.31
C GLU A 270 5.31 2.37 -3.98
N HIS A 271 4.09 2.40 -3.43
CA HIS A 271 3.77 3.09 -2.18
C HIS A 271 4.60 2.58 -1.00
N PHE A 272 4.79 1.27 -0.87
CA PHE A 272 5.57 0.68 0.22
C PHE A 272 7.07 0.94 0.07
N TYR A 273 7.64 0.74 -1.13
CA TYR A 273 9.08 0.97 -1.35
C TYR A 273 9.46 2.44 -1.20
N GLN A 274 8.62 3.37 -1.66
CA GLN A 274 8.85 4.82 -1.48
C GLN A 274 8.89 5.24 -0.01
N GLN A 275 8.15 4.57 0.87
CA GLN A 275 8.22 4.80 2.31
C GLN A 275 9.44 4.13 2.95
N ALA A 276 9.87 2.97 2.47
CA ALA A 276 11.00 2.23 3.02
C ALA A 276 12.35 2.90 2.74
N VAL A 277 12.56 3.43 1.53
CA VAL A 277 13.87 4.00 1.10
C VAL A 277 14.37 5.13 2.03
N PRO A 278 13.57 6.15 2.39
CA PRO A 278 14.01 7.20 3.31
C PRO A 278 14.39 6.66 4.70
N LEU A 279 13.67 5.66 5.20
CA LEU A 279 13.96 5.03 6.49
C LEU A 279 15.30 4.28 6.46
N LEU A 280 15.56 3.54 5.38
CA LEU A 280 16.83 2.84 5.16
C LEU A 280 18.01 3.82 5.06
N ARG A 281 17.85 4.92 4.30
CA ARG A 281 18.87 5.97 4.19
C ARG A 281 19.17 6.62 5.55
N THR A 282 18.14 6.88 6.35
CA THR A 282 18.31 7.47 7.69
C THR A 282 19.10 6.55 8.63
N GLN A 283 19.03 5.23 8.43
CA GLN A 283 19.82 4.24 9.18
C GLN A 283 21.24 4.04 8.63
N GLY A 284 21.61 4.69 7.52
CA GLY A 284 22.88 4.43 6.83
C GLY A 284 22.94 3.04 6.18
N ALA A 285 21.80 2.42 5.90
CA ALA A 285 21.70 1.10 5.28
C ALA A 285 21.70 1.19 3.75
N ASP A 286 22.77 1.77 3.18
CA ASP A 286 22.85 2.13 1.76
C ASP A 286 22.65 0.93 0.82
N GLU A 287 23.22 -0.24 1.12
CA GLU A 287 23.01 -1.44 0.30
C GLU A 287 21.54 -1.86 0.25
N ARG A 288 20.87 -1.87 1.41
CA ARG A 288 19.44 -2.21 1.49
C ARG A 288 18.58 -1.15 0.78
N ALA A 289 18.94 0.12 0.87
CA ALA A 289 18.29 1.20 0.14
C ALA A 289 18.47 1.03 -1.38
N ALA A 290 19.68 0.70 -1.85
CA ALA A 290 19.98 0.46 -3.24
C ALA A 290 19.17 -0.73 -3.80
N ARG A 291 19.13 -1.86 -3.09
CA ARG A 291 18.29 -3.02 -3.46
C ARG A 291 16.80 -2.67 -3.52
N THR A 292 16.32 -1.87 -2.59
CA THR A 292 14.92 -1.40 -2.58
C THR A 292 14.62 -0.47 -3.77
N LEU A 293 15.58 0.38 -4.15
CA LEU A 293 15.46 1.21 -5.36
C LEU A 293 15.51 0.38 -6.65
N MET A 294 16.30 -0.71 -6.69
CA MET A 294 16.26 -1.66 -7.81
C MET A 294 14.87 -2.30 -7.95
N LYS A 295 14.26 -2.73 -6.83
CA LYS A 295 12.88 -3.23 -6.78
C LYS A 295 11.90 -2.19 -7.33
N LEU A 296 12.01 -0.94 -6.89
CA LEU A 296 11.16 0.17 -7.36
C LEU A 296 11.36 0.46 -8.86
N GLY A 297 12.59 0.37 -9.36
CA GLY A 297 12.88 0.52 -10.80
C GLY A 297 12.20 -0.54 -11.64
N LEU A 298 12.13 -1.79 -11.15
CA LEU A 298 11.40 -2.87 -11.80
C LEU A 298 9.89 -2.64 -11.78
N VAL A 299 9.34 -2.11 -10.68
CA VAL A 299 7.92 -1.70 -10.59
C VAL A 299 7.59 -0.62 -11.63
N TYR A 300 8.44 0.40 -11.79
CA TYR A 300 8.24 1.43 -12.81
C TYR A 300 8.38 0.89 -14.24
N THR A 301 9.36 0.01 -14.45
CA THR A 301 9.55 -0.68 -15.73
C THR A 301 8.33 -1.52 -16.11
N ALA A 302 7.73 -2.25 -15.15
CA ALA A 302 6.50 -3.02 -15.36
C ALA A 302 5.28 -2.14 -15.71
N ARG A 303 5.26 -0.89 -15.26
CA ARG A 303 4.25 0.11 -15.59
C ARG A 303 4.57 0.92 -16.85
N PHE A 304 5.68 0.64 -17.52
CA PHE A 304 6.21 1.42 -18.65
C PHE A 304 6.51 2.90 -18.31
N ASP A 305 6.73 3.22 -17.04
CA ASP A 305 7.17 4.55 -16.58
C ASP A 305 8.72 4.60 -16.57
N PHE A 306 9.32 4.57 -17.76
CA PHE A 306 10.76 4.41 -17.91
C PHE A 306 11.56 5.63 -17.43
N ALA A 307 10.95 6.81 -17.42
CA ALA A 307 11.57 8.02 -16.87
C ALA A 307 11.80 7.87 -15.35
N LYS A 308 10.77 7.43 -14.60
CA LYS A 308 10.94 7.14 -13.17
C LYS A 308 11.83 5.93 -12.93
N ALA A 309 11.73 4.88 -13.75
CA ALA A 309 12.62 3.72 -13.66
C ALA A 309 14.09 4.14 -13.76
N GLN A 310 14.43 4.98 -14.75
CA GLN A 310 15.79 5.50 -14.92
C GLN A 310 16.26 6.29 -13.71
N GLN A 311 15.41 7.19 -13.18
CA GLN A 311 15.76 7.99 -12.01
C GLN A 311 16.08 7.12 -10.80
N VAL A 312 15.24 6.14 -10.47
CA VAL A 312 15.48 5.30 -9.29
C VAL A 312 16.64 4.32 -9.50
N TYR A 313 16.91 3.88 -10.73
CA TYR A 313 18.11 3.11 -11.03
C TYR A 313 19.38 3.95 -10.82
N GLU A 314 19.42 5.20 -11.26
CA GLU A 314 20.55 6.11 -10.99
C GLU A 314 20.79 6.31 -9.49
N GLU A 315 19.72 6.53 -8.73
CA GLU A 315 19.81 6.60 -7.28
C GLU A 315 20.29 5.29 -6.64
N ALA A 316 19.85 4.14 -7.18
CA ALA A 316 20.28 2.83 -6.71
C ALA A 316 21.78 2.62 -6.98
N PHE A 317 22.27 2.91 -8.19
CA PHE A 317 23.69 2.75 -8.53
C PHE A 317 24.59 3.67 -7.71
N ALA A 318 24.13 4.87 -7.35
CA ALA A 318 24.89 5.79 -6.50
C ALA A 318 25.11 5.23 -5.08
N LEU A 319 24.17 4.41 -4.59
CA LEU A 319 24.24 3.74 -3.29
C LEU A 319 24.80 2.31 -3.38
N TRP A 320 24.91 1.77 -4.60
CA TRP A 320 25.32 0.40 -4.83
C TRP A 320 26.82 0.26 -4.54
N GLN A 321 27.13 -0.38 -3.42
CA GLN A 321 28.47 -0.87 -3.16
C GLN A 321 28.54 -2.29 -3.71
N PRO A 322 29.32 -2.55 -4.78
CA PRO A 322 29.56 -3.92 -5.18
C PRO A 322 30.15 -4.67 -3.99
N ALA A 323 29.70 -5.91 -3.76
CA ALA A 323 30.35 -6.77 -2.78
C ALA A 323 31.86 -6.75 -3.08
N ALA A 324 32.67 -6.45 -2.07
CA ALA A 324 34.12 -6.40 -2.25
C ALA A 324 34.52 -7.70 -2.94
N THR A 325 35.05 -7.62 -4.17
CA THR A 325 35.55 -8.81 -4.86
C THR A 325 36.56 -9.42 -3.90
N PRO A 326 36.31 -10.65 -3.40
CA PRO A 326 37.25 -11.27 -2.49
C PRO A 326 38.62 -11.21 -3.15
N GLN A 327 39.61 -10.66 -2.47
CA GLN A 327 40.98 -10.73 -2.98
C GLN A 327 41.31 -12.22 -3.08
N LEU A 328 41.18 -12.76 -4.30
CA LEU A 328 41.53 -14.14 -4.57
C LEU A 328 43.00 -14.28 -4.18
N PRO A 329 43.35 -15.27 -3.34
CA PRO A 329 44.74 -15.52 -3.01
C PRO A 329 45.53 -15.70 -4.30
N ASP A 330 46.77 -15.23 -4.30
CA ASP A 330 47.66 -15.27 -5.46
C ASP A 330 47.61 -16.67 -6.11
N HIS A 331 47.12 -16.78 -7.36
CA HIS A 331 46.80 -18.06 -8.00
C HIS A 331 48.01 -19.02 -8.06
N ASN A 332 49.22 -18.48 -7.98
CA ASN A 332 50.48 -19.24 -7.92
C ASN A 332 50.68 -20.02 -6.60
N ASN A 333 49.90 -19.74 -5.55
CA ASN A 333 49.99 -20.37 -4.23
C ASN A 333 48.72 -21.16 -3.83
N LEU A 334 47.72 -21.25 -4.71
CA LEU A 334 46.53 -22.05 -4.46
C LEU A 334 46.77 -23.49 -4.92
N LEU A 335 46.80 -24.43 -3.98
CA LEU A 335 46.64 -25.84 -4.32
C LEU A 335 45.26 -26.02 -4.97
N PRO A 336 45.12 -26.81 -6.05
CA PRO A 336 43.82 -27.04 -6.67
C PRO A 336 42.86 -27.64 -5.64
N ALA A 337 41.85 -26.86 -5.24
CA ALA A 337 40.77 -27.31 -4.39
C ALA A 337 39.69 -27.94 -5.27
N THR A 338 39.25 -29.15 -4.93
CA THR A 338 38.16 -29.81 -5.64
C THR A 338 36.83 -29.52 -4.95
N LEU A 339 35.97 -28.70 -5.57
CA LEU A 339 34.57 -28.58 -5.18
C LEU A 339 33.81 -29.78 -5.74
N ARG A 340 33.11 -30.54 -4.88
CA ARG A 340 32.24 -31.65 -5.28
C ARG A 340 30.79 -31.21 -5.12
N VAL A 341 30.06 -31.10 -6.22
CA VAL A 341 28.64 -30.72 -6.24
C VAL A 341 27.83 -31.88 -6.80
N ALA A 342 26.69 -32.18 -6.17
CA ALA A 342 25.76 -33.21 -6.62
C ALA A 342 24.78 -32.61 -7.63
N ILE A 343 25.07 -32.75 -8.92
CA ILE A 343 24.20 -32.36 -10.04
C ILE A 343 24.00 -33.55 -10.99
N GLY A 344 22.96 -33.47 -11.84
CA GLY A 344 22.84 -34.38 -12.97
C GLY A 344 23.98 -34.20 -13.96
N GLN A 345 24.07 -35.06 -14.99
CA GLN A 345 25.11 -34.93 -16.00
C GLN A 345 24.79 -33.74 -16.92
N PRO A 346 25.57 -32.64 -16.89
CA PRO A 346 25.29 -31.49 -17.75
C PRO A 346 25.47 -31.91 -19.21
N SER A 347 24.51 -31.52 -20.05
CA SER A 347 24.50 -31.92 -21.46
C SER A 347 25.57 -31.16 -22.25
N ARG A 348 25.72 -29.85 -22.02
CA ARG A 348 26.65 -28.96 -22.74
C ARG A 348 27.07 -27.77 -21.85
N PRO A 349 28.37 -27.59 -21.53
CA PRO A 349 28.86 -26.43 -20.80
C PRO A 349 29.10 -25.21 -21.71
N ASP A 350 28.12 -24.86 -22.54
CA ASP A 350 28.15 -23.66 -23.41
C ASP A 350 26.87 -22.84 -23.14
N PRO A 351 26.98 -21.56 -22.75
CA PRO A 351 25.81 -20.72 -22.48
C PRO A 351 24.78 -20.66 -23.61
N ALA A 352 25.21 -20.83 -24.87
CA ALA A 352 24.31 -20.81 -26.03
C ALA A 352 23.54 -22.11 -26.23
N LEU A 353 24.12 -23.23 -25.84
CA LEU A 353 23.63 -24.58 -26.17
C LEU A 353 23.00 -25.29 -24.98
N ALA A 354 23.17 -24.76 -23.77
CA ALA A 354 22.52 -25.28 -22.57
C ALA A 354 21.00 -25.05 -22.63
N TYR A 355 20.23 -26.11 -22.38
CA TYR A 355 18.77 -26.07 -22.33
C TYR A 355 18.22 -27.07 -21.30
N ASP A 356 18.96 -27.22 -20.21
CA ASP A 356 18.65 -28.09 -19.07
C ASP A 356 19.15 -27.44 -17.77
N SER A 357 18.52 -27.80 -16.65
CA SER A 357 18.81 -27.21 -15.34
C SER A 357 20.21 -27.54 -14.81
N ASP A 358 20.76 -28.71 -15.16
CA ASP A 358 22.09 -29.14 -14.68
C ASP A 358 23.21 -28.31 -15.33
N SER A 359 23.10 -28.07 -16.64
CA SER A 359 24.02 -27.20 -17.37
C SER A 359 23.85 -25.75 -16.96
N ALA A 360 22.62 -25.27 -16.75
CA ALA A 360 22.37 -23.91 -16.25
C ALA A 360 23.03 -23.69 -14.88
N PHE A 361 22.85 -24.63 -13.94
CA PHE A 361 23.50 -24.58 -12.64
C PHE A 361 25.03 -24.50 -12.76
N LEU A 362 25.65 -25.32 -13.63
CA LEU A 362 27.09 -25.28 -13.87
C LEU A 362 27.53 -23.92 -14.45
N LEU A 363 26.78 -23.40 -15.43
CA LEU A 363 27.10 -22.15 -16.11
C LEU A 363 27.01 -20.94 -15.19
N GLU A 364 26.04 -20.91 -14.27
CA GLU A 364 25.93 -19.87 -13.22
C GLU A 364 27.14 -19.84 -12.28
N GLN A 365 27.92 -20.92 -12.19
CA GLN A 365 29.19 -20.93 -11.42
C GLN A 365 30.40 -20.48 -12.24
N LEU A 366 30.30 -20.49 -13.57
CA LEU A 366 31.42 -20.26 -14.49
C LEU A 366 31.36 -18.89 -15.17
N PHE A 367 30.17 -18.34 -15.33
CA PHE A 367 29.89 -17.12 -16.09
C PHE A 367 29.02 -16.18 -15.27
N GLU A 368 29.13 -14.90 -15.60
CA GLU A 368 28.33 -13.83 -15.00
C GLU A 368 27.62 -13.06 -16.14
N GLY A 369 26.31 -12.86 -16.00
CA GLY A 369 25.52 -12.06 -16.94
C GLY A 369 25.73 -10.56 -16.74
N LEU A 370 25.12 -9.73 -17.60
CA LEU A 370 25.09 -8.28 -17.38
C LEU A 370 24.46 -7.93 -16.04
N VAL A 371 23.49 -8.72 -15.61
CA VAL A 371 22.79 -8.61 -14.33
C VAL A 371 22.68 -10.00 -13.70
N GLU A 372 22.35 -10.04 -12.42
CA GLU A 372 22.02 -11.26 -11.67
C GLU A 372 20.58 -11.18 -11.14
N ILE A 373 19.95 -12.34 -10.92
CA ILE A 373 18.74 -12.43 -10.11
C ILE A 373 19.11 -12.84 -8.70
N ASP A 374 18.89 -11.95 -7.73
CA ASP A 374 19.16 -12.25 -6.32
C ASP A 374 18.12 -13.21 -5.72
N GLN A 375 18.35 -13.65 -4.47
CA GLN A 375 17.49 -14.59 -3.75
C GLN A 375 16.03 -14.10 -3.60
N ASP A 376 15.81 -12.79 -3.70
CA ASP A 376 14.51 -12.13 -3.61
C ASP A 376 13.88 -11.90 -5.00
N GLN A 377 14.41 -12.54 -6.05
CA GLN A 377 13.97 -12.43 -7.44
C GLN A 377 14.07 -11.00 -8.01
N ASN A 378 15.11 -10.26 -7.63
CA ASN A 378 15.37 -8.91 -8.15
C ASN A 378 16.53 -8.91 -9.13
N VAL A 379 16.44 -8.01 -10.11
CA VAL A 379 17.53 -7.74 -11.03
C VAL A 379 18.53 -6.80 -10.37
N VAL A 380 19.76 -7.26 -10.20
CA VAL A 380 20.86 -6.52 -9.57
C VAL A 380 22.09 -6.44 -10.49
N PRO A 381 22.95 -5.40 -10.35
CA PRO A 381 24.22 -5.32 -11.06
C PRO A 381 25.11 -6.55 -10.88
N ALA A 382 25.69 -7.02 -11.99
CA ALA A 382 26.66 -8.12 -12.03
C ALA A 382 27.87 -7.70 -12.89
N LEU A 383 28.01 -8.21 -14.13
CA LEU A 383 29.03 -7.71 -15.07
C LEU A 383 28.81 -6.24 -15.44
N ALA A 384 27.55 -5.79 -15.57
CA ALA A 384 27.23 -4.38 -15.72
C ALA A 384 27.30 -3.68 -14.36
N LEU A 385 28.16 -2.66 -14.26
CA LEU A 385 28.24 -1.78 -13.09
C LEU A 385 26.96 -0.94 -12.94
N ARG A 386 26.37 -0.52 -14.07
CA ARG A 386 25.13 0.27 -14.15
C ARG A 386 24.54 0.20 -15.55
N TRP A 387 23.29 0.61 -15.69
CA TRP A 387 22.65 0.77 -16.99
C TRP A 387 21.77 2.02 -17.05
N ALA A 388 21.53 2.50 -18.27
CA ALA A 388 20.56 3.53 -18.57
C ALA A 388 19.42 2.98 -19.43
N VAL A 389 18.19 3.29 -19.07
CA VAL A 389 16.97 3.03 -19.82
C VAL A 389 16.65 4.27 -20.65
N LEU A 390 16.66 4.12 -21.97
CA LEU A 390 16.58 5.21 -22.95
C LEU A 390 15.41 4.94 -23.92
N ASP A 391 14.99 5.99 -24.64
CA ASP A 391 13.93 5.95 -25.65
C ASP A 391 12.67 5.21 -25.18
N ASP A 392 12.14 5.62 -24.03
CA ASP A 392 10.96 4.99 -23.43
C ASP A 392 11.08 3.46 -23.32
N GLY A 393 12.25 2.99 -22.88
CA GLY A 393 12.51 1.56 -22.66
C GLY A 393 12.83 0.76 -23.92
N ALA A 394 12.93 1.39 -25.09
CA ALA A 394 13.31 0.72 -26.32
C ALA A 394 14.83 0.59 -26.50
N ARG A 395 15.64 1.27 -25.67
CA ARG A 395 17.10 1.22 -25.74
C ARG A 395 17.72 1.17 -24.35
N TYR A 396 18.69 0.29 -24.18
CA TYR A 396 19.45 0.14 -22.94
C TYR A 396 20.93 0.40 -23.21
N ARG A 397 21.60 1.11 -22.31
CA ARG A 397 23.05 1.32 -22.33
C ARG A 397 23.66 0.80 -21.05
N PHE A 398 24.43 -0.27 -21.14
CA PHE A 398 25.14 -0.88 -20.03
C PHE A 398 26.57 -0.34 -19.97
N THR A 399 27.04 -0.01 -18.77
CA THR A 399 28.45 0.24 -18.48
C THR A 399 28.98 -0.95 -17.70
N LEU A 400 29.91 -1.69 -18.29
CA LEU A 400 30.55 -2.85 -17.69
C LEU A 400 31.54 -2.44 -16.60
N ARG A 401 31.77 -3.38 -15.68
CA ARG A 401 32.83 -3.29 -14.69
C ARG A 401 34.21 -3.20 -15.36
N PRO A 402 34.99 -2.13 -15.15
CA PRO A 402 36.31 -1.97 -15.78
C PRO A 402 37.36 -2.93 -15.20
N ASP A 403 37.09 -3.52 -14.04
CA ASP A 403 37.94 -4.49 -13.34
C ASP A 403 37.58 -5.96 -13.67
N ALA A 404 36.54 -6.20 -14.48
CA ALA A 404 36.11 -7.54 -14.85
C ALA A 404 37.18 -8.25 -15.70
N LYS A 405 37.54 -9.47 -15.29
CA LYS A 405 38.56 -10.29 -15.94
C LYS A 405 38.08 -11.73 -16.06
N TRP A 406 38.49 -12.37 -17.15
CA TRP A 406 38.43 -13.82 -17.28
C TRP A 406 39.42 -14.49 -16.31
N SER A 407 39.27 -15.80 -16.12
CA SER A 407 40.13 -16.59 -15.22
C SER A 407 41.61 -16.62 -15.65
N ASP A 408 41.90 -16.29 -16.91
CA ASP A 408 43.27 -16.13 -17.43
C ASP A 408 43.85 -14.72 -17.22
N GLY A 409 43.09 -13.81 -16.60
CA GLY A 409 43.46 -12.43 -16.31
C GLY A 409 43.22 -11.43 -17.45
N SER A 410 42.74 -11.88 -18.62
CA SER A 410 42.36 -10.99 -19.72
C SER A 410 41.07 -10.20 -19.37
N PRO A 411 40.94 -8.93 -19.81
CA PRO A 411 39.76 -8.13 -19.50
C PRO A 411 38.51 -8.66 -20.19
N VAL A 412 37.36 -8.60 -19.50
CA VAL A 412 36.05 -8.80 -20.12
C VAL A 412 35.62 -7.49 -20.79
N THR A 413 35.22 -7.54 -22.07
CA THR A 413 34.89 -6.35 -22.87
C THR A 413 33.48 -6.41 -23.45
N ALA A 414 32.90 -5.24 -23.73
CA ALA A 414 31.59 -5.15 -24.38
C ALA A 414 31.57 -5.80 -25.77
N GLU A 415 32.69 -5.81 -26.48
CA GLU A 415 32.83 -6.49 -27.78
C GLU A 415 32.64 -8.00 -27.64
N GLN A 416 33.16 -8.62 -26.58
CA GLN A 416 32.96 -10.05 -26.31
C GLN A 416 31.48 -10.37 -26.05
N VAL A 417 30.78 -9.52 -25.28
CA VAL A 417 29.34 -9.67 -25.04
C VAL A 417 28.56 -9.56 -26.35
N GLU A 418 28.85 -8.55 -27.19
CA GLU A 418 28.25 -8.37 -28.51
C GLU A 418 28.46 -9.60 -29.41
N LEU A 419 29.70 -10.10 -29.47
CA LEU A 419 30.06 -11.28 -30.26
C LEU A 419 29.34 -12.53 -29.77
N SER A 420 29.24 -12.74 -28.45
CA SER A 420 28.50 -13.86 -27.87
C SER A 420 27.03 -13.83 -28.30
N TRP A 421 26.35 -12.70 -28.18
CA TRP A 421 24.92 -12.63 -28.54
C TRP A 421 24.69 -12.85 -30.03
N LYS A 422 25.56 -12.30 -30.89
CA LYS A 422 25.51 -12.52 -32.35
C LYS A 422 25.85 -13.97 -32.72
N ARG A 423 26.76 -14.62 -32.01
CA ARG A 423 27.05 -16.05 -32.13
C ARG A 423 25.82 -16.87 -31.76
N ASN A 424 25.18 -16.54 -30.64
CA ASN A 424 24.02 -17.26 -30.12
C ASN A 424 22.79 -17.11 -31.04
N LEU A 425 22.68 -15.98 -31.75
CA LEU A 425 21.66 -15.78 -32.79
C LEU A 425 22.01 -16.39 -34.15
N ASN A 426 23.25 -16.85 -34.37
CA ASN A 426 23.68 -17.35 -35.67
C ASN A 426 22.82 -18.56 -36.10
N PRO A 427 22.20 -18.52 -37.31
CA PRO A 427 21.34 -19.61 -37.79
C PRO A 427 22.01 -20.99 -37.83
N THR A 428 23.34 -21.02 -37.98
CA THR A 428 24.13 -22.26 -38.08
C THR A 428 24.38 -22.90 -36.72
N LEU A 429 24.46 -22.08 -35.65
CA LEU A 429 24.65 -22.60 -34.29
C LEU A 429 23.36 -23.26 -33.78
N ASP A 430 22.20 -22.72 -34.18
CA ASP A 430 20.86 -23.19 -33.80
C ASP A 430 20.71 -23.33 -32.28
N ALA A 431 21.07 -22.26 -31.56
CA ALA A 431 20.97 -22.21 -30.10
C ALA A 431 19.50 -22.39 -29.67
N PRO A 432 19.17 -23.38 -28.82
CA PRO A 432 17.78 -23.70 -28.45
C PRO A 432 17.00 -22.50 -27.87
N ALA A 433 17.69 -21.65 -27.11
CA ALA A 433 17.14 -20.47 -26.46
C ALA A 433 17.27 -19.17 -27.27
N ALA A 434 17.75 -19.20 -28.54
CA ALA A 434 17.95 -18.00 -29.37
C ALA A 434 16.68 -17.14 -29.48
N HIS A 435 15.52 -17.78 -29.43
CA HIS A 435 14.21 -17.13 -29.51
C HIS A 435 13.95 -16.12 -28.39
N LEU A 436 14.62 -16.26 -27.24
CA LEU A 436 14.51 -15.30 -26.13
C LEU A 436 15.13 -13.93 -26.48
N LEU A 437 16.09 -13.89 -27.42
CA LEU A 437 16.76 -12.67 -27.85
C LEU A 437 16.01 -11.93 -28.99
N PHE A 438 14.86 -12.44 -29.45
CA PHE A 438 14.18 -11.93 -30.64
C PHE A 438 13.55 -10.54 -30.48
N ASP A 439 13.41 -10.04 -29.25
CA ASP A 439 12.98 -8.65 -29.03
C ASP A 439 14.10 -7.62 -29.22
N ILE A 440 15.35 -8.08 -29.36
CA ILE A 440 16.44 -7.23 -29.83
C ILE A 440 16.21 -6.93 -31.31
N ARG A 441 16.38 -5.66 -31.69
CA ARG A 441 16.15 -5.20 -33.06
C ARG A 441 16.88 -6.07 -34.07
N ASN A 442 16.18 -6.52 -35.10
CA ASN A 442 16.67 -7.39 -36.18
C ASN A 442 17.16 -8.80 -35.75
N ALA A 443 17.12 -9.17 -34.47
CA ALA A 443 17.65 -10.46 -34.00
C ALA A 443 16.90 -11.66 -34.63
N ARG A 444 15.57 -11.59 -34.68
CA ARG A 444 14.73 -12.61 -35.33
C ARG A 444 15.04 -12.75 -36.82
N ALA A 445 15.19 -11.61 -37.52
CA ALA A 445 15.48 -11.60 -38.95
C ALA A 445 16.86 -12.19 -39.24
N TYR A 446 17.85 -11.92 -38.39
CA TYR A 446 19.18 -12.51 -38.50
C TYR A 446 19.14 -14.02 -38.28
N HIS A 447 18.50 -14.48 -37.20
CA HIS A 447 18.42 -15.90 -36.87
C HIS A 447 17.63 -16.73 -37.90
N SER A 448 16.60 -16.16 -38.53
CA SER A 448 15.85 -16.85 -39.59
C SER A 448 16.54 -16.84 -40.95
N GLY A 449 17.69 -16.16 -41.07
CA GLY A 449 18.39 -15.96 -42.34
C GLY A 449 17.77 -14.92 -43.28
N ALA A 450 16.71 -14.23 -42.85
CA ALA A 450 16.12 -13.12 -43.61
C ALA A 450 17.04 -11.89 -43.69
N LEU A 451 17.98 -11.77 -42.74
CA LEU A 451 19.02 -10.76 -42.70
C LEU A 451 20.38 -11.46 -42.53
N ALA A 452 21.33 -11.16 -43.41
CA ALA A 452 22.63 -11.85 -43.43
C ALA A 452 23.72 -11.16 -42.60
N ASP A 453 23.60 -9.85 -42.41
CA ASP A 453 24.65 -9.02 -41.81
C ASP A 453 24.47 -8.89 -40.29
N PRO A 454 25.31 -9.55 -39.47
CA PRO A 454 25.19 -9.48 -38.01
C PRO A 454 25.43 -8.07 -37.44
N ALA A 455 26.03 -7.13 -38.20
CA ALA A 455 26.21 -5.75 -37.75
C ALA A 455 24.88 -4.98 -37.61
N GLN A 456 23.81 -5.46 -38.25
CA GLN A 456 22.47 -4.85 -38.16
C GLN A 456 21.66 -5.36 -36.96
N VAL A 457 22.12 -6.39 -36.24
CA VAL A 457 21.49 -6.82 -34.98
C VAL A 457 21.68 -5.74 -33.93
N GLY A 458 20.62 -5.42 -33.19
CA GLY A 458 20.54 -4.33 -32.22
C GLY A 458 21.37 -4.49 -30.95
N VAL A 459 22.51 -5.17 -30.99
CA VAL A 459 23.51 -5.21 -29.91
C VAL A 459 24.85 -4.72 -30.44
N ARG A 460 25.45 -3.74 -29.77
CA ARG A 460 26.69 -3.11 -30.21
C ARG A 460 27.54 -2.61 -29.06
N ALA A 461 28.82 -2.95 -29.05
CA ALA A 461 29.84 -2.33 -28.23
C ALA A 461 30.17 -0.95 -28.79
N LEU A 462 30.02 0.10 -27.98
CA LEU A 462 30.39 1.47 -28.34
C LEU A 462 31.86 1.75 -28.04
N ASP A 463 32.37 1.12 -26.98
CA ASP A 463 33.75 1.16 -26.51
C ASP A 463 34.00 -0.11 -25.65
N PRO A 464 35.21 -0.35 -25.12
CA PRO A 464 35.51 -1.58 -24.39
C PRO A 464 34.61 -1.89 -23.18
N VAL A 465 33.95 -0.90 -22.59
CA VAL A 465 33.13 -1.06 -21.38
C VAL A 465 31.68 -0.60 -21.58
N THR A 466 31.28 -0.14 -22.76
CA THR A 466 29.91 0.32 -23.02
C THR A 466 29.23 -0.55 -24.06
N LEU A 467 28.15 -1.22 -23.64
CA LEU A 467 27.28 -2.01 -24.52
C LEU A 467 25.94 -1.27 -24.72
N GLU A 468 25.52 -1.10 -25.97
CA GLU A 468 24.21 -0.56 -26.33
C GLU A 468 23.33 -1.67 -26.91
N VAL A 469 22.11 -1.80 -26.39
CA VAL A 469 21.09 -2.73 -26.87
C VAL A 469 19.85 -1.95 -27.29
N CYS A 470 19.44 -2.13 -28.54
CA CYS A 470 18.22 -1.58 -29.11
C CYS A 470 17.19 -2.70 -29.28
N LEU A 471 16.01 -2.49 -28.72
CA LEU A 471 14.87 -3.41 -28.83
C LEU A 471 13.96 -3.02 -30.01
N GLU A 472 13.11 -3.95 -30.43
CA GLU A 472 12.00 -3.70 -31.36
C GLU A 472 10.94 -2.76 -30.75
N GLY A 473 10.87 -2.71 -29.41
CA GLY A 473 10.03 -1.82 -28.63
C GLY A 473 10.25 -2.06 -27.12
N PRO A 474 9.57 -1.30 -26.25
CA PRO A 474 9.73 -1.50 -24.81
C PRO A 474 9.30 -2.90 -24.36
N ARG A 475 10.13 -3.51 -23.51
CA ARG A 475 9.91 -4.84 -22.93
C ARG A 475 10.22 -4.83 -21.44
N ALA A 476 9.18 -4.89 -20.61
CA ALA A 476 9.35 -4.81 -19.17
C ALA A 476 10.16 -5.97 -18.56
N TYR A 477 10.13 -7.15 -19.19
CA TYR A 477 10.90 -8.33 -18.76
C TYR A 477 12.36 -8.32 -19.24
N PHE A 478 12.76 -7.39 -20.12
CA PHE A 478 14.10 -7.42 -20.72
C PHE A 478 15.22 -7.44 -19.67
N PRO A 479 15.18 -6.67 -18.57
CA PRO A 479 16.19 -6.78 -17.51
C PRO A 479 16.30 -8.19 -16.92
N TYR A 480 15.18 -8.92 -16.75
CA TYR A 480 15.21 -10.29 -16.23
C TYR A 480 15.84 -11.28 -17.22
N LEU A 481 15.66 -11.06 -18.52
CA LEU A 481 16.25 -11.89 -19.57
C LEU A 481 17.80 -11.88 -19.51
N LEU A 482 18.40 -10.78 -19.05
CA LEU A 482 19.85 -10.59 -19.02
C LEU A 482 20.59 -11.44 -17.96
N ALA A 483 19.84 -12.12 -17.10
CA ALA A 483 20.37 -13.13 -16.19
C ALA A 483 20.28 -14.56 -16.76
N HIS A 484 19.69 -14.74 -17.95
CA HIS A 484 19.62 -16.05 -18.58
C HIS A 484 20.97 -16.40 -19.23
N PRO A 485 21.44 -17.66 -19.17
CA PRO A 485 22.74 -18.04 -19.75
C PRO A 485 22.94 -17.68 -21.22
N ILE A 486 21.85 -17.62 -22.00
CA ILE A 486 21.88 -17.19 -23.41
C ILE A 486 22.50 -15.79 -23.62
N THR A 487 22.56 -14.96 -22.58
CA THR A 487 23.15 -13.61 -22.60
C THR A 487 24.56 -13.52 -22.01
N TYR A 488 25.16 -14.62 -21.57
CA TYR A 488 26.51 -14.61 -20.98
C TYR A 488 27.61 -14.42 -22.06
N PRO A 489 28.72 -13.73 -21.74
CA PRO A 489 29.81 -13.47 -22.69
C PRO A 489 30.58 -14.71 -23.14
#